data_AF-A0A523PF18-F1
#
_entry.id   AF-A0A523PF18-F1
#
_cell.length_a   1.000
_cell.length_b   1.000
_cell.length_c   1.000
_cell.angle_alpha   90.00
_cell.angle_beta   90.00
_cell.angle_gamma   90.00
#
_symmetry.space_group_name_H-M   'P 1'
#
loop_
_entity.id
_entity.type
_entity.pdbx_description
1 polymer ?
#
loop_
_entity_poly.entity_id
_entity_poly.type
_entity_poly.pdbx_seq_one_letter_code
_entity_poly.pdbx_strand_id
1 'polypeptide(L)'
;MITLQLLLPLLAATLGAALPGDLRGDEGAWLELPDGPAAKVWAAVGPETRPAALPPELAGLLADEGWARAATWAGWAELLAAEAAAERPDPERRAELALLARRHGRAPDAWRHFLALGGTARAAEWAAAVMPHLIPGVPTGTRIGPGGAPVALAEGVVLRPLLPPPSGDLPPGAIEWRTAKVTGLRVGAALVDIVLSIENTGVQIDVRHGGGERTTLALLLPEPRDYEIGIEYLDWMRQDELRQPHVVEVIEGEEEHTLYGRLRQRRTELPTGRAARLPAQIVLGGLWFVVDADDPERERLLGVATAFAGLLGVDVGLRATDPSGESGAAAGFPGTTIRLPAAGDAGRERTLRYLVSAVETYVLARRAPGEPQGELKSEPK
;
A
#
# COMPACT_ATOMS: atom_id res chain seq x y z
N MET A 1 2.95 49.43 30.69
CA MET A 1 3.47 48.49 29.67
C MET A 1 2.38 47.47 29.37
N ILE A 2 1.64 47.74 28.29
CA ILE A 2 0.99 46.87 27.30
C ILE A 2 0.51 45.45 27.76
N THR A 3 -0.81 45.37 28.00
CA THR A 3 -1.87 44.39 27.56
C THR A 3 -1.52 42.89 27.47
N LEU A 4 -2.08 41.94 28.24
CA LEU A 4 -3.46 41.37 28.43
C LEU A 4 -4.04 40.56 27.24
N GLN A 5 -4.54 39.34 27.54
CA GLN A 5 -5.49 38.41 26.85
C GLN A 5 -4.89 37.04 26.46
N LEU A 6 -5.14 35.92 27.16
CA LEU A 6 -6.34 35.08 27.37
C LEU A 6 -6.88 34.34 26.12
N LEU A 7 -7.06 33.03 26.34
CA LEU A 7 -8.14 32.13 25.88
C LEU A 7 -7.99 31.28 24.60
N LEU A 8 -8.20 29.98 24.82
CA LEU A 8 -8.78 28.97 23.94
C LEU A 8 -9.85 29.53 22.96
N PRO A 9 -10.03 28.82 21.84
CA PRO A 9 -11.28 28.06 21.64
C PRO A 9 -10.93 26.58 21.33
N LEU A 10 -11.50 25.54 21.95
CA LEU A 10 -12.91 25.19 22.20
C LEU A 10 -13.71 25.05 20.90
N LEU A 11 -13.87 23.78 20.49
CA LEU A 11 -15.09 23.21 19.91
C LEU A 11 -15.93 24.20 19.08
N ALA A 12 -15.61 24.32 17.80
CA ALA A 12 -16.61 24.55 16.77
C ALA A 12 -16.96 23.20 16.15
N ALA A 13 -17.69 22.37 16.91
CA ALA A 13 -18.56 21.37 16.31
C ALA A 13 -19.74 22.16 15.71
N THR A 14 -19.54 22.71 14.52
CA THR A 14 -20.66 23.05 13.66
C THR A 14 -21.32 21.73 13.30
N LEU A 15 -22.45 21.45 13.95
CA LEU A 15 -23.54 20.68 13.38
C LEU A 15 -23.98 21.37 12.07
N GLY A 16 -23.15 21.25 11.03
CA GLY A 16 -23.67 21.21 9.69
C GLY A 16 -24.36 19.87 9.59
N ALA A 17 -25.69 19.87 9.51
CA ALA A 17 -26.40 18.71 8.99
C ALA A 17 -25.74 18.36 7.67
N ALA A 18 -24.92 17.31 7.66
CA ALA A 18 -24.38 16.74 6.45
C ALA A 18 -25.59 16.25 5.67
N LEU A 19 -26.05 17.08 4.73
CA LEU A 19 -26.98 16.63 3.70
C LEU A 19 -26.30 15.39 3.09
N PRO A 20 -27.02 14.25 2.99
CA PRO A 20 -26.50 13.09 2.29
C PRO A 20 -25.98 13.56 0.94
N GLY A 21 -24.75 13.18 0.62
CA GLY A 21 -24.05 13.70 -0.53
C GLY A 21 -24.82 13.37 -1.80
N ASP A 22 -25.52 14.36 -2.33
CA ASP A 22 -25.86 14.38 -3.74
C ASP A 22 -24.54 14.49 -4.51
N LEU A 23 -23.98 13.32 -4.81
CA LEU A 23 -23.23 13.12 -6.04
C LEU A 23 -24.19 13.51 -7.17
N ARG A 24 -23.74 14.28 -8.17
CA ARG A 24 -24.59 14.64 -9.30
C ARG A 24 -25.30 13.39 -9.83
N GLY A 25 -26.63 13.48 -9.93
CA GLY A 25 -27.51 12.44 -10.45
C GLY A 25 -27.41 12.25 -11.96
N ASP A 26 -26.21 11.91 -12.43
CA ASP A 26 -26.09 11.00 -13.57
C ASP A 26 -25.82 9.61 -12.98
N GLU A 27 -26.54 8.60 -13.46
CA GLU A 27 -26.61 7.23 -12.93
C GLU A 27 -25.30 6.41 -13.01
N GLY A 28 -24.14 7.08 -13.03
CA GLY A 28 -22.80 6.49 -13.14
C GLY A 28 -22.15 6.17 -11.79
N ALA A 29 -21.25 5.18 -11.79
CA ALA A 29 -20.42 4.90 -10.62
C ALA A 29 -19.42 6.06 -10.39
N TRP A 30 -19.23 6.47 -9.13
CA TRP A 30 -18.26 7.52 -8.78
C TRP A 30 -16.80 7.10 -9.03
N LEU A 31 -16.55 5.80 -9.23
CA LEU A 31 -15.25 5.22 -9.55
C LEU A 31 -15.38 4.21 -10.70
N GLU A 32 -14.66 4.48 -11.79
CA GLU A 32 -14.46 3.58 -12.91
C GLU A 32 -13.05 2.99 -12.85
N LEU A 33 -12.94 1.66 -12.87
CA LEU A 33 -11.67 0.94 -12.98
C LEU A 33 -11.49 0.43 -14.41
N PRO A 34 -10.24 0.27 -14.88
CA PRO A 34 -10.00 -0.37 -16.17
C PRO A 34 -10.47 -1.83 -16.13
N ASP A 35 -10.92 -2.34 -17.27
CA ASP A 35 -11.33 -3.73 -17.42
C ASP A 35 -10.27 -4.69 -16.88
N GLY A 36 -10.69 -5.62 -16.03
CA GLY A 36 -9.77 -6.56 -15.42
C GLY A 36 -10.26 -7.15 -14.10
N PRO A 37 -9.39 -7.89 -13.39
CA PRO A 37 -9.75 -8.52 -12.13
C PRO A 37 -10.24 -7.54 -11.06
N ALA A 38 -9.66 -6.33 -10.99
CA ALA A 38 -10.05 -5.34 -9.99
C ALA A 38 -11.44 -4.75 -10.27
N ALA A 39 -11.73 -4.43 -11.53
CA ALA A 39 -13.06 -4.00 -11.95
C ALA A 39 -14.14 -5.05 -11.65
N LYS A 40 -13.82 -6.35 -11.80
CA LYS A 40 -14.76 -7.45 -11.47
C LYS A 40 -15.10 -7.51 -9.99
N VAL A 41 -14.12 -7.33 -9.10
CA VAL A 41 -14.38 -7.26 -7.65
C VAL A 41 -15.19 -6.01 -7.31
N TRP A 42 -14.82 -4.87 -7.91
CA TRP A 42 -15.52 -3.61 -7.69
C TRP A 42 -16.97 -3.60 -8.21
N ALA A 43 -17.26 -4.29 -9.31
CA ALA A 43 -18.60 -4.40 -9.89
C ALA A 43 -19.62 -5.05 -8.94
N ALA A 44 -19.18 -5.76 -7.89
CA ALA A 44 -20.07 -6.27 -6.85
C ALA A 44 -20.55 -5.18 -5.87
N VAL A 45 -19.91 -4.00 -5.88
CA VAL A 45 -20.26 -2.85 -5.03
C VAL A 45 -21.31 -2.00 -5.72
N GLY A 46 -22.57 -2.18 -5.32
CA GLY A 46 -23.66 -1.29 -5.72
C GLY A 46 -23.71 0.00 -4.87
N PRO A 47 -24.49 1.02 -5.29
CA PRO A 47 -24.57 2.32 -4.60
C PRO A 47 -25.05 2.23 -3.14
N GLU A 48 -25.87 1.23 -2.82
CA GLU A 48 -26.39 1.00 -1.47
C GLU A 48 -25.49 0.08 -0.61
N THR A 49 -24.39 -0.42 -1.17
CA THR A 49 -23.47 -1.31 -0.44
C THR A 49 -22.87 -0.55 0.72
N ARG A 50 -23.16 -0.99 1.94
CA ARG A 50 -22.60 -0.37 3.14
C ARG A 50 -21.17 -0.88 3.33
N PRO A 51 -20.17 0.01 3.44
CA PRO A 51 -18.80 -0.42 3.68
C PRO A 51 -18.72 -1.11 5.05
N ALA A 52 -17.96 -2.20 5.10
CA ALA A 52 -17.64 -2.88 6.35
C ALA A 52 -16.87 -1.92 7.29
N ALA A 53 -17.13 -2.03 8.59
CA ALA A 53 -16.37 -1.28 9.59
C ALA A 53 -14.97 -1.87 9.74
N LEU A 54 -13.93 -1.03 9.66
CA LEU A 54 -12.57 -1.48 9.93
C LEU A 54 -12.41 -1.79 11.43
N PRO A 55 -11.72 -2.89 11.80
CA PRO A 55 -11.48 -3.20 13.21
C PRO A 55 -10.70 -2.07 13.91
N PRO A 56 -11.07 -1.69 15.15
CA PRO A 56 -10.36 -0.64 15.88
C PRO A 56 -8.86 -0.90 16.06
N GLU A 57 -8.48 -2.17 16.20
CA GLU A 57 -7.09 -2.63 16.34
C GLU A 57 -6.27 -2.26 15.10
N LEU A 58 -6.89 -2.32 13.91
CA LEU A 58 -6.25 -1.97 12.65
C LEU A 58 -5.89 -0.48 12.58
N ALA A 59 -6.70 0.41 13.17
CA ALA A 59 -6.41 1.84 13.19
C ALA A 59 -5.06 2.13 13.86
N GLY A 60 -4.75 1.39 14.93
CA GLY A 60 -3.45 1.42 15.59
C GLY A 60 -2.33 0.99 14.65
N LEU A 61 -2.51 -0.04 13.81
CA LEU A 61 -1.49 -0.54 12.89
C LEU A 61 -1.28 0.37 11.66
N LEU A 62 -2.33 1.08 11.23
CA LEU A 62 -2.34 1.96 10.06
C LEU A 62 -1.88 3.39 10.33
N ALA A 63 -1.59 3.75 11.59
CA ALA A 63 -1.07 5.06 11.96
C ALA A 63 0.26 5.39 11.23
N ASP A 64 0.63 6.68 11.18
CA ASP A 64 1.68 7.12 10.25
C ASP A 64 3.04 6.44 10.47
N GLU A 65 3.41 6.23 11.73
CA GLU A 65 4.62 5.53 12.15
C GLU A 65 4.39 4.03 12.42
N GLY A 66 3.32 3.44 11.88
CA GLY A 66 2.94 2.04 12.10
C GLY A 66 4.10 1.07 11.95
N TRP A 67 4.70 1.01 10.77
CA TRP A 67 5.79 0.08 10.47
C TRP A 67 7.13 0.37 11.16
N ALA A 68 7.23 1.50 11.89
CA ALA A 68 8.35 1.76 12.78
C ALA A 68 8.21 1.02 14.14
N ARG A 69 7.00 0.56 14.49
CA ARG A 69 6.71 -0.08 15.79
C ARG A 69 6.71 -1.60 15.68
N ALA A 70 7.36 -2.26 16.65
CA ALA A 70 7.36 -3.73 16.77
C ALA A 70 5.95 -4.34 16.78
N ALA A 71 4.98 -3.67 17.43
CA ALA A 71 3.58 -4.11 17.49
C ALA A 71 2.93 -4.25 16.09
N THR A 72 3.30 -3.39 15.13
CA THR A 72 2.77 -3.50 13.76
C THR A 72 3.27 -4.75 13.05
N TRP A 73 4.52 -5.14 13.28
CA TRP A 73 5.09 -6.38 12.75
C TRP A 73 4.43 -7.62 13.34
N ALA A 74 4.16 -7.63 14.64
CA ALA A 74 3.42 -8.70 15.31
C ALA A 74 1.99 -8.83 14.76
N GLY A 75 1.23 -7.72 14.72
CA GLY A 75 -0.14 -7.74 14.21
C GLY A 75 -0.23 -8.17 12.73
N TRP A 76 0.69 -7.71 11.89
CA TRP A 76 0.78 -8.20 10.50
C TRP A 76 1.06 -9.70 10.43
N ALA A 77 2.00 -10.21 11.23
CA ALA A 77 2.34 -11.63 11.22
C ALA A 77 1.18 -12.52 11.71
N GLU A 78 0.46 -12.09 12.74
CA GLU A 78 -0.74 -12.77 13.24
C GLU A 78 -1.84 -12.84 12.16
N LEU A 79 -2.16 -11.70 11.52
CA LEU A 79 -3.13 -11.65 10.43
C LEU A 79 -2.75 -12.57 9.27
N LEU A 80 -1.48 -12.52 8.85
CA LEU A 80 -0.97 -13.33 7.76
C LEU A 80 -0.97 -14.83 8.09
N ALA A 81 -0.53 -15.20 9.29
CA ALA A 81 -0.52 -16.59 9.75
C ALA A 81 -1.95 -17.14 9.81
N ALA A 82 -2.89 -16.37 10.35
CA ALA A 82 -4.28 -16.74 10.39
C ALA A 82 -4.84 -16.95 8.98
N GLU A 83 -4.61 -16.01 8.05
CA GLU A 83 -5.11 -16.09 6.66
C GLU A 83 -4.49 -17.26 5.88
N ALA A 84 -3.25 -17.62 6.20
CA ALA A 84 -2.58 -18.80 5.64
C ALA A 84 -3.15 -20.12 6.18
N ALA A 85 -3.58 -20.14 7.45
CA ALA A 85 -4.18 -21.31 8.10
C ALA A 85 -5.66 -21.52 7.72
N ALA A 86 -6.34 -20.50 7.19
CA ALA A 86 -7.74 -20.58 6.82
C ALA A 86 -7.97 -21.49 5.59
N GLU A 87 -9.05 -22.28 5.59
CA GLU A 87 -9.40 -23.11 4.43
C GLU A 87 -9.75 -22.25 3.20
N ARG A 88 -10.48 -21.16 3.40
CA ARG A 88 -10.91 -20.21 2.36
C ARG A 88 -10.46 -18.79 2.69
N PRO A 89 -10.16 -17.96 1.67
CA PRO A 89 -9.73 -16.59 1.94
C PRO A 89 -10.83 -15.86 2.70
N ASP A 90 -10.45 -15.20 3.77
CA ASP A 90 -11.39 -14.44 4.58
C ASP A 90 -11.40 -12.98 4.13
N PRO A 91 -12.55 -12.44 3.67
CA PRO A 91 -12.61 -11.10 3.11
C PRO A 91 -12.14 -10.00 4.07
N GLU A 92 -12.41 -10.16 5.36
CA GLU A 92 -12.00 -9.21 6.40
C GLU A 92 -10.47 -9.16 6.53
N ARG A 93 -9.83 -10.31 6.79
CA ARG A 93 -8.36 -10.36 6.87
C ARG A 93 -7.67 -9.94 5.58
N ARG A 94 -8.26 -10.24 4.41
CA ARG A 94 -7.75 -9.76 3.12
C ARG A 94 -7.86 -8.25 2.99
N ALA A 95 -8.97 -7.64 3.41
CA ALA A 95 -9.10 -6.20 3.44
C ALA A 95 -8.06 -5.54 4.36
N GLU A 96 -7.85 -6.09 5.56
CA GLU A 96 -6.85 -5.59 6.51
C GLU A 96 -5.43 -5.69 5.95
N LEU A 97 -5.07 -6.85 5.38
CA LEU A 97 -3.77 -7.05 4.74
C LEU A 97 -3.58 -6.13 3.52
N ALA A 98 -4.65 -5.82 2.77
CA ALA A 98 -4.61 -4.87 1.67
C ALA A 98 -4.24 -3.46 2.15
N LEU A 99 -4.88 -2.99 3.23
CA LEU A 99 -4.62 -1.67 3.82
C LEU A 99 -3.23 -1.59 4.45
N LEU A 100 -2.78 -2.65 5.14
CA LEU A 100 -1.43 -2.73 5.68
C LEU A 100 -0.36 -2.72 4.58
N ALA A 101 -0.57 -3.48 3.51
CA ALA A 101 0.30 -3.47 2.34
C ALA A 101 0.33 -2.08 1.69
N ARG A 102 -0.84 -1.42 1.53
CA ARG A 102 -0.92 -0.06 1.02
C ARG A 102 -0.11 0.91 1.88
N ARG A 103 -0.30 0.89 3.20
CA ARG A 103 0.39 1.75 4.16
C ARG A 103 1.89 1.53 4.14
N HIS A 104 2.34 0.30 3.95
CA HIS A 104 3.77 -0.01 3.83
C HIS A 104 4.36 0.34 2.46
N GLY A 105 3.58 0.86 1.51
CA GLY A 105 4.04 1.15 0.15
C GLY A 105 4.22 -0.10 -0.73
N ARG A 106 3.54 -1.21 -0.40
CA ARG A 106 3.56 -2.47 -1.16
C ARG A 106 2.34 -2.59 -2.07
N ALA A 107 2.25 -1.71 -3.07
CA ALA A 107 1.09 -1.62 -3.96
C ALA A 107 0.67 -2.95 -4.63
N PRO A 108 1.59 -3.79 -5.16
CA PRO A 108 1.19 -5.07 -5.75
C PRO A 108 0.56 -6.04 -4.73
N ASP A 109 1.03 -6.03 -3.49
CA ASP A 109 0.48 -6.87 -2.43
C ASP A 109 -0.90 -6.38 -2.00
N ALA A 110 -1.11 -5.05 -1.93
CA ALA A 110 -2.41 -4.46 -1.64
C ALA A 110 -3.46 -4.90 -2.67
N TRP A 111 -3.11 -4.83 -3.96
CA TRP A 111 -3.99 -5.33 -5.02
C TRP A 111 -4.19 -6.83 -4.95
N ARG A 112 -3.15 -7.63 -4.70
CA ARG A 112 -3.30 -9.09 -4.55
C ARG A 112 -4.35 -9.45 -3.50
N HIS A 113 -4.35 -8.75 -2.36
CA HIS A 113 -5.35 -8.99 -1.31
C HIS A 113 -6.74 -8.49 -1.68
N PHE A 114 -6.85 -7.30 -2.28
CA PHE A 114 -8.13 -6.79 -2.76
C PHE A 114 -8.77 -7.75 -3.78
N LEU A 115 -7.99 -8.26 -4.72
CA LEU A 115 -8.44 -9.25 -5.71
C LEU A 115 -8.87 -10.58 -5.06
N ALA A 116 -8.32 -10.91 -3.89
CA ALA A 116 -8.65 -12.12 -3.15
C ALA A 116 -9.91 -12.00 -2.27
N LEU A 117 -10.57 -10.83 -2.21
CA LEU A 117 -11.84 -10.66 -1.49
C LEU A 117 -12.95 -11.56 -2.06
N GLY A 118 -12.93 -11.82 -3.38
CA GLY A 118 -13.92 -12.63 -4.08
C GLY A 118 -15.22 -11.86 -4.40
N GLY A 119 -16.31 -12.59 -4.69
CA GLY A 119 -17.56 -12.04 -5.21
C GLY A 119 -18.80 -12.27 -4.33
N THR A 120 -18.63 -12.45 -3.03
CA THR A 120 -19.76 -12.60 -2.09
C THR A 120 -20.32 -11.23 -1.65
N ALA A 121 -21.53 -11.18 -1.11
CA ALA A 121 -22.09 -9.93 -0.57
C ALA A 121 -21.19 -9.34 0.55
N ARG A 122 -20.69 -10.17 1.47
CA ARG A 122 -19.72 -9.75 2.49
C ARG A 122 -18.43 -9.21 1.86
N ALA A 123 -17.95 -9.84 0.78
CA ALA A 123 -16.77 -9.34 0.06
C ALA A 123 -17.02 -7.97 -0.58
N ALA A 124 -18.23 -7.68 -1.05
CA ALA A 124 -18.59 -6.37 -1.57
C ALA A 124 -18.54 -5.28 -0.47
N GLU A 125 -19.01 -5.57 0.75
CA GLU A 125 -18.90 -4.64 1.89
C GLU A 125 -17.43 -4.30 2.21
N TRP A 126 -16.54 -5.29 2.19
CA TRP A 126 -15.10 -5.09 2.38
C TRP A 126 -14.43 -4.40 1.19
N ALA A 127 -14.84 -4.70 -0.05
CA ALA A 127 -14.35 -4.02 -1.24
C ALA A 127 -14.73 -2.53 -1.21
N ALA A 128 -15.96 -2.21 -0.81
CA ALA A 128 -16.44 -0.84 -0.59
C ALA A 128 -15.62 -0.10 0.48
N ALA A 129 -15.21 -0.78 1.56
CA ALA A 129 -14.37 -0.19 2.60
C ALA A 129 -12.92 0.06 2.15
N VAL A 130 -12.34 -0.82 1.33
CA VAL A 130 -10.90 -0.77 0.96
C VAL A 130 -10.63 0.10 -0.25
N MET A 131 -11.46 0.01 -1.29
CA MET A 131 -11.18 0.63 -2.59
C MET A 131 -10.83 2.12 -2.52
N PRO A 132 -11.51 2.98 -1.72
CA PRO A 132 -11.21 4.41 -1.66
C PRO A 132 -9.78 4.72 -1.20
N HIS A 133 -9.21 3.83 -0.38
CA HIS A 133 -7.83 3.94 0.11
C HIS A 133 -6.78 3.45 -0.91
N LEU A 134 -7.23 2.73 -1.94
CA LEU A 134 -6.39 2.36 -3.09
C LEU A 134 -6.53 3.42 -4.19
N ILE A 135 -7.75 3.77 -4.58
CA ILE A 135 -8.08 4.78 -5.59
C ILE A 135 -9.31 5.57 -5.10
N PRO A 136 -9.22 6.91 -4.94
CA PRO A 136 -8.11 7.80 -5.26
C PRO A 136 -6.98 7.80 -4.21
N GLY A 137 -7.08 6.95 -3.18
CA GLY A 137 -6.06 6.86 -2.15
C GLY A 137 -6.26 7.83 -1.00
N VAL A 138 -7.50 7.91 -0.50
CA VAL A 138 -7.86 8.76 0.64
C VAL A 138 -7.17 8.25 1.92
N PRO A 139 -6.88 9.13 2.91
CA PRO A 139 -6.29 8.74 4.18
C PRO A 139 -7.07 7.60 4.88
N THR A 140 -6.39 6.69 5.57
CA THR A 140 -6.98 5.50 6.20
C THR A 140 -8.00 5.79 7.31
N GLY A 141 -7.99 7.00 7.88
CA GLY A 141 -9.01 7.46 8.84
C GLY A 141 -10.26 8.08 8.20
N THR A 142 -10.32 8.15 6.87
CA THR A 142 -11.45 8.74 6.15
C THR A 142 -12.69 7.88 6.32
N ARG A 143 -13.81 8.50 6.69
CA ARG A 143 -15.09 7.80 6.75
C ARG A 143 -15.58 7.48 5.33
N ILE A 144 -15.96 6.22 5.11
CA ILE A 144 -16.50 5.76 3.84
C ILE A 144 -18.02 5.62 3.96
N GLY A 145 -18.75 6.15 2.99
CA GLY A 145 -20.20 6.07 2.85
C GLY A 145 -20.66 4.89 1.97
N PRO A 146 -21.98 4.78 1.71
CA PRO A 146 -22.53 3.78 0.80
C PRO A 146 -21.87 3.80 -0.59
N GLY A 147 -21.83 2.64 -1.25
CA GLY A 147 -21.18 2.48 -2.55
C GLY A 147 -19.66 2.65 -2.52
N GLY A 148 -19.08 2.67 -1.31
CA GLY A 148 -17.68 2.95 -1.09
C GLY A 148 -17.28 4.41 -1.35
N ALA A 149 -18.21 5.35 -1.55
CA ALA A 149 -17.83 6.75 -1.76
C ALA A 149 -17.28 7.35 -0.45
N PRO A 150 -16.09 7.99 -0.43
CA PRO A 150 -15.63 8.71 0.75
C PRO A 150 -16.59 9.87 1.07
N VAL A 151 -16.76 10.18 2.36
CA VAL A 151 -17.43 11.44 2.74
C VAL A 151 -16.57 12.65 2.32
N ALA A 152 -17.14 13.85 2.43
CA ALA A 152 -16.40 15.09 2.14
C ALA A 152 -15.03 15.11 2.83
N LEU A 153 -13.98 15.25 2.02
CA LEU A 153 -12.61 15.36 2.48
C LEU A 153 -12.33 16.81 2.91
N ALA A 154 -11.40 17.00 3.84
CA ALA A 154 -10.94 18.32 4.21
C ALA A 154 -10.19 18.98 3.04
N GLU A 155 -10.25 20.32 2.97
CA GLU A 155 -9.38 21.09 2.08
C GLU A 155 -7.90 20.82 2.42
N GLY A 156 -7.06 20.73 1.39
CA GLY A 156 -5.64 20.40 1.53
C GLY A 156 -5.37 18.91 1.79
N VAL A 157 -6.37 18.03 1.64
CA VAL A 157 -6.19 16.58 1.78
C VAL A 157 -5.09 16.06 0.86
N VAL A 158 -4.24 15.18 1.38
CA VAL A 158 -3.23 14.48 0.58
C VAL A 158 -3.81 13.16 0.08
N LEU A 159 -4.02 13.06 -1.23
CA LEU A 159 -4.38 11.80 -1.89
C LEU A 159 -3.11 11.07 -2.32
N ARG A 160 -3.10 9.77 -2.04
CA ARG A 160 -2.01 8.87 -2.41
C ARG A 160 -2.64 7.72 -3.18
N PRO A 161 -2.93 7.87 -4.48
CA PRO A 161 -3.48 6.78 -5.25
C PRO A 161 -2.50 5.61 -5.37
N LEU A 162 -3.05 4.44 -5.70
CA LEU A 162 -2.33 3.32 -6.31
C LEU A 162 -2.65 3.28 -7.79
N LEU A 163 -1.67 2.88 -8.59
CA LEU A 163 -1.94 2.51 -9.98
C LEU A 163 -2.91 1.34 -10.04
N PRO A 164 -3.92 1.36 -10.93
CA PRO A 164 -4.77 0.20 -11.15
C PRO A 164 -3.90 -0.99 -11.57
N PRO A 165 -4.19 -2.20 -11.06
CA PRO A 165 -3.35 -3.37 -11.30
C PRO A 165 -3.44 -3.79 -12.78
N PRO A 166 -2.41 -4.46 -13.31
CA PRO A 166 -2.47 -5.02 -14.66
C PRO A 166 -3.61 -6.04 -14.82
N SER A 167 -4.08 -6.20 -16.05
CA SER A 167 -5.15 -7.17 -16.37
C SER A 167 -4.70 -8.62 -16.20
N GLY A 168 -3.38 -8.88 -16.24
CA GLY A 168 -2.77 -10.18 -16.02
C GLY A 168 -1.29 -10.09 -15.60
N ASP A 169 -0.60 -11.23 -15.65
CA ASP A 169 0.82 -11.31 -15.33
C ASP A 169 1.65 -10.67 -16.45
N LEU A 170 2.36 -9.59 -16.11
CA LEU A 170 3.29 -8.92 -17.02
C LEU A 170 4.72 -9.41 -16.78
N PRO A 171 5.55 -9.53 -17.83
CA PRO A 171 6.96 -9.79 -17.64
C PRO A 171 7.63 -8.63 -16.88
N PRO A 172 8.76 -8.87 -16.19
CA PRO A 172 9.48 -7.82 -15.46
C PRO A 172 9.80 -6.63 -16.36
N GLY A 173 9.49 -5.42 -15.88
CA GLY A 173 9.69 -4.19 -16.65
C GLY A 173 8.72 -3.99 -17.83
N ALA A 174 7.63 -4.75 -17.95
CA ALA A 174 6.56 -4.38 -18.88
C ALA A 174 5.54 -3.46 -18.22
N ILE A 175 5.05 -2.50 -19.01
CA ILE A 175 3.96 -1.60 -18.65
C ILE A 175 2.81 -1.88 -19.61
N GLU A 176 1.60 -1.99 -19.07
CA GLU A 176 0.36 -2.01 -19.84
C GLU A 176 -0.38 -0.71 -19.53
N TRP A 177 -0.94 -0.09 -20.57
CA TRP A 177 -1.72 1.14 -20.43
C TRP A 177 -3.05 0.84 -19.74
N ARG A 178 -3.32 1.58 -18.67
CA ARG A 178 -4.56 1.50 -17.90
C ARG A 178 -4.96 2.87 -17.37
N THR A 179 -6.26 3.09 -17.23
CA THR A 179 -6.83 4.32 -16.70
C THR A 179 -7.92 4.00 -15.68
N ALA A 180 -7.92 4.69 -14.54
CA ALA A 180 -9.02 4.72 -13.59
C ALA A 180 -9.57 6.15 -13.51
N LYS A 181 -10.87 6.30 -13.29
CA LYS A 181 -11.52 7.61 -13.17
C LYS A 181 -12.31 7.70 -11.88
N VAL A 182 -12.20 8.83 -11.21
CA VAL A 182 -12.97 9.20 -10.04
C VAL A 182 -13.78 10.43 -10.41
N THR A 183 -15.08 10.41 -10.16
CA THR A 183 -16.00 11.49 -10.52
C THR A 183 -16.72 11.99 -9.29
N GLY A 184 -16.79 13.32 -9.13
CA GLY A 184 -17.52 13.96 -8.05
C GLY A 184 -16.93 13.74 -6.66
N LEU A 185 -15.61 13.55 -6.53
CA LEU A 185 -14.95 13.48 -5.23
C LEU A 185 -15.13 14.82 -4.50
N ARG A 186 -15.73 14.81 -3.32
CA ARG A 186 -15.96 16.03 -2.55
C ARG A 186 -14.74 16.40 -1.71
N VAL A 187 -14.14 17.55 -1.98
CA VAL A 187 -13.02 18.13 -1.22
C VAL A 187 -13.43 19.54 -0.78
N GLY A 188 -13.50 19.78 0.53
CA GLY A 188 -14.12 20.98 1.06
C GLY A 188 -15.57 21.13 0.54
N ALA A 189 -15.85 22.28 -0.08
CA ALA A 189 -17.13 22.57 -0.74
C ALA A 189 -17.12 22.32 -2.26
N ALA A 190 -16.02 21.79 -2.81
CA ALA A 190 -15.86 21.51 -4.24
C ALA A 190 -16.13 20.04 -4.58
N LEU A 191 -16.52 19.80 -5.82
CA LEU A 191 -16.50 18.51 -6.48
C LEU A 191 -15.29 18.46 -7.42
N VAL A 192 -14.54 17.37 -7.37
CA VAL A 192 -13.31 17.17 -8.14
C VAL A 192 -13.41 15.85 -8.89
N ASP A 193 -13.07 15.88 -10.18
CA ASP A 193 -12.88 14.69 -10.99
C ASP A 193 -11.38 14.40 -11.11
N ILE A 194 -11.00 13.13 -11.04
CA ILE A 194 -9.61 12.69 -11.13
C ILE A 194 -9.49 11.57 -12.15
N VAL A 195 -8.57 11.70 -13.10
CA VAL A 195 -8.19 10.63 -14.03
C VAL A 195 -6.77 10.19 -13.70
N LEU A 196 -6.58 8.91 -13.35
CA LEU A 196 -5.27 8.32 -13.11
C LEU A 196 -4.94 7.37 -14.24
N SER A 197 -3.88 7.67 -14.99
CA SER A 197 -3.41 6.82 -16.08
C SER A 197 -1.95 6.40 -15.90
N ILE A 198 -1.63 5.20 -16.40
CA ILE A 198 -0.26 4.76 -16.61
C ILE A 198 -0.04 4.54 -18.10
N GLU A 199 1.02 5.12 -18.62
CA GLU A 199 1.42 5.03 -20.02
C GLU A 199 2.82 4.42 -20.14
N ASN A 200 3.27 4.16 -21.37
CA ASN A 200 4.58 3.53 -21.63
C ASN A 200 5.77 4.30 -21.03
N THR A 201 5.65 5.62 -20.88
CA THR A 201 6.75 6.51 -20.45
C THR A 201 6.55 7.08 -19.05
N GLY A 202 5.35 7.00 -18.48
CA GLY A 202 4.96 7.83 -17.37
C GLY A 202 3.69 7.40 -16.65
N VAL A 203 3.41 8.09 -15.55
CA VAL A 203 2.15 8.06 -14.83
C VAL A 203 1.59 9.47 -14.85
N GLN A 204 0.29 9.63 -15.08
CA GLN A 204 -0.38 10.91 -15.13
C GLN A 204 -1.59 10.92 -14.18
N ILE A 205 -1.80 12.03 -13.50
CA ILE A 205 -3.01 12.33 -12.76
C ILE A 205 -3.56 13.65 -13.27
N ASP A 206 -4.75 13.61 -13.85
CA ASP A 206 -5.48 14.80 -14.29
C ASP A 206 -6.54 15.15 -13.27
N VAL A 207 -6.65 16.43 -12.92
CA VAL A 207 -7.59 16.94 -11.92
C VAL A 207 -8.43 18.04 -12.54
N ARG A 208 -9.74 17.88 -12.45
CA ARG A 208 -10.69 18.84 -13.04
C ARG A 208 -11.74 19.27 -12.03
N HIS A 209 -12.09 20.56 -12.05
CA HIS A 209 -13.23 21.07 -11.29
C HIS A 209 -14.53 20.48 -11.81
N GLY A 210 -15.28 19.81 -10.93
CA GLY A 210 -16.59 19.23 -11.23
C GLY A 210 -17.77 20.13 -10.84
N GLY A 211 -17.53 21.14 -9.99
CA GLY A 211 -18.54 22.08 -9.48
C GLY A 211 -18.28 22.50 -8.03
N GLY A 212 -19.09 23.42 -7.50
CA GLY A 212 -18.95 23.93 -6.13
C GLY A 212 -17.94 25.07 -6.01
N GLU A 213 -17.46 25.35 -4.80
CA GLU A 213 -16.48 26.42 -4.54
C GLU A 213 -15.07 26.02 -5.01
N ARG A 214 -14.10 26.95 -4.89
CA ARG A 214 -12.68 26.62 -5.05
C ARG A 214 -12.22 25.71 -3.92
N THR A 215 -11.22 24.86 -4.19
CA THR A 215 -10.57 24.05 -3.15
C THR A 215 -9.10 23.83 -3.47
N THR A 216 -8.36 23.39 -2.47
CA THR A 216 -7.02 22.83 -2.65
C THR A 216 -6.99 21.35 -2.26
N LEU A 217 -6.14 20.57 -2.93
CA LEU A 217 -5.78 19.20 -2.54
C LEU A 217 -4.32 18.94 -2.92
N ALA A 218 -3.72 17.89 -2.37
CA ALA A 218 -2.37 17.48 -2.73
C ALA A 218 -2.36 16.06 -3.28
N LEU A 219 -1.53 15.82 -4.32
CA LEU A 219 -1.43 14.54 -5.00
C LEU A 219 -0.01 13.99 -4.94
N LEU A 220 0.13 12.72 -4.56
CA LEU A 220 1.38 11.98 -4.71
C LEU A 220 1.28 11.00 -5.88
N LEU A 221 2.19 11.13 -6.85
CA LEU A 221 2.27 10.19 -7.97
C LEU A 221 2.65 8.78 -7.49
N PRO A 222 1.90 7.74 -7.90
CA PRO A 222 2.25 6.37 -7.59
C PRO A 222 3.35 5.83 -8.52
N GLU A 223 4.20 4.96 -7.98
CA GLU A 223 5.28 4.31 -8.73
C GLU A 223 4.91 2.86 -9.09
N PRO A 224 5.11 2.41 -10.33
CA PRO A 224 5.00 0.99 -10.69
C PRO A 224 6.08 0.15 -10.00
N ARG A 225 5.88 -1.17 -9.90
CA ARG A 225 6.78 -2.09 -9.17
C ARG A 225 8.25 -1.98 -9.58
N ASP A 226 8.53 -1.99 -10.88
CA ASP A 226 9.89 -2.05 -11.43
C ASP A 226 10.44 -0.67 -11.82
N TYR A 227 9.71 0.39 -11.48
CA TYR A 227 10.00 1.75 -11.89
C TYR A 227 9.98 2.71 -10.71
N GLU A 228 10.73 3.78 -10.85
CA GLU A 228 10.66 4.95 -9.99
C GLU A 228 10.45 6.18 -10.85
N ILE A 229 9.92 7.24 -10.25
CA ILE A 229 9.76 8.51 -10.95
C ILE A 229 11.11 9.21 -11.00
N GLY A 230 11.57 9.52 -12.21
CA GLY A 230 12.83 10.22 -12.45
C GLY A 230 12.66 11.73 -12.65
N ILE A 231 11.48 12.17 -13.10
CA ILE A 231 11.15 13.59 -13.35
C ILE A 231 9.65 13.76 -13.09
N GLU A 232 9.24 14.86 -12.46
CA GLU A 232 7.84 15.24 -12.23
C GLU A 232 7.54 16.60 -12.85
N TYR A 233 6.32 16.75 -13.36
CA TYR A 233 5.78 17.97 -13.92
C TYR A 233 4.39 18.22 -13.34
N LEU A 234 4.09 19.46 -12.96
CA LEU A 234 2.74 19.94 -12.70
C LEU A 234 2.43 21.02 -13.74
N ASP A 235 1.40 20.82 -14.56
CA ASP A 235 1.01 21.71 -15.66
C ASP A 235 2.21 22.05 -16.57
N TRP A 236 2.97 21.01 -16.90
CA TRP A 236 4.18 21.06 -17.73
C TRP A 236 5.36 21.82 -17.10
N MET A 237 5.22 22.29 -15.85
CA MET A 237 6.29 22.88 -15.06
C MET A 237 7.03 21.80 -14.29
N ARG A 238 8.32 21.63 -14.60
CA ARG A 238 9.17 20.65 -13.92
C ARG A 238 9.28 20.96 -12.42
N GLN A 239 9.14 19.93 -11.60
CA GLN A 239 9.30 20.01 -10.15
C GLN A 239 10.72 19.64 -9.73
N ASP A 240 11.22 20.33 -8.70
CA ASP A 240 12.56 20.10 -8.14
C ASP A 240 12.57 18.94 -7.14
N GLU A 241 11.53 18.86 -6.31
CA GLU A 241 11.34 17.79 -5.34
C GLU A 241 10.52 16.66 -5.96
N LEU A 242 11.13 15.49 -6.08
CA LEU A 242 10.48 14.30 -6.61
C LEU A 242 9.83 13.48 -5.49
N ARG A 243 8.71 12.82 -5.79
CA ARG A 243 8.01 11.89 -4.90
C ARG A 243 7.48 12.57 -3.63
N GLN A 244 7.16 13.85 -3.74
CA GLN A 244 6.44 14.60 -2.71
C GLN A 244 5.01 14.87 -3.16
N PRO A 245 4.06 15.05 -2.22
CA PRO A 245 2.73 15.54 -2.58
C PRO A 245 2.79 16.93 -3.20
N HIS A 246 2.22 17.08 -4.39
CA HIS A 246 2.10 18.37 -5.09
C HIS A 246 0.73 18.98 -4.83
N VAL A 247 0.69 20.23 -4.38
CA VAL A 247 -0.54 20.97 -4.12
C VAL A 247 -1.13 21.47 -5.44
N VAL A 248 -2.43 21.25 -5.61
CA VAL A 248 -3.24 21.71 -6.73
C VAL A 248 -4.39 22.54 -6.17
N GLU A 249 -4.51 23.79 -6.61
CA GLU A 249 -5.71 24.60 -6.42
C GLU A 249 -6.65 24.31 -7.60
N VAL A 250 -7.92 24.02 -7.33
CA VAL A 250 -8.91 23.65 -8.35
C VAL A 250 -10.02 24.69 -8.31
N ILE A 251 -10.16 25.43 -9.42
CA ILE A 251 -11.08 26.57 -9.53
C ILE A 251 -12.04 26.34 -10.71
N GLU A 252 -13.26 26.88 -10.59
CA GLU A 252 -14.24 26.84 -11.67
C GLU A 252 -13.74 27.60 -12.91
N GLY A 253 -13.88 26.97 -14.08
CA GLY A 253 -13.54 27.57 -15.37
C GLY A 253 -12.06 27.48 -15.77
N GLU A 254 -11.20 26.93 -14.91
CA GLU A 254 -9.82 26.61 -15.26
C GLU A 254 -9.71 25.32 -16.08
N GLU A 255 -8.62 25.21 -16.84
CA GLU A 255 -8.26 23.95 -17.52
C GLU A 255 -7.91 22.87 -16.50
N GLU A 256 -7.90 21.60 -16.93
CA GLU A 256 -7.51 20.50 -16.04
C GLU A 256 -6.04 20.62 -15.64
N HIS A 257 -5.75 20.36 -14.37
CA HIS A 257 -4.37 20.29 -13.89
C HIS A 257 -3.80 18.92 -14.17
N THR A 258 -2.59 18.87 -14.71
CA THR A 258 -1.91 17.64 -15.10
C THR A 258 -0.66 17.44 -14.24
N LEU A 259 -0.66 16.42 -13.39
CA LEU A 259 0.53 15.95 -12.69
C LEU A 259 1.11 14.73 -13.42
N TYR A 260 2.28 14.89 -14.04
CA TYR A 260 2.93 13.84 -14.84
C TYR A 260 4.29 13.44 -14.26
N GLY A 261 4.51 12.14 -14.07
CA GLY A 261 5.76 11.56 -13.63
C GLY A 261 6.39 10.69 -14.71
N ARG A 262 7.59 11.04 -15.19
CA ARG A 262 8.34 10.21 -16.13
C ARG A 262 9.04 9.07 -15.40
N LEU A 263 8.85 7.86 -15.89
CA LEU A 263 9.40 6.66 -15.27
C LEU A 263 10.87 6.43 -15.64
N ARG A 264 11.62 5.91 -14.67
CA ARG A 264 12.96 5.33 -14.84
C ARG A 264 12.93 3.92 -14.26
N GLN A 265 13.51 2.97 -15.00
CA GLN A 265 13.61 1.60 -14.51
C GLN A 265 14.46 1.55 -13.24
N ARG A 266 13.95 0.88 -12.20
CA ARG A 266 14.73 0.66 -10.98
C ARG A 266 15.86 -0.32 -11.26
N ARG A 267 17.03 -0.02 -10.73
CA ARG A 267 18.10 -1.02 -10.58
C ARG A 267 17.80 -1.82 -9.32
N THR A 268 17.19 -2.99 -9.47
CA THR A 268 16.92 -3.87 -8.34
C THR A 268 17.99 -4.94 -8.26
N GLU A 269 18.72 -4.97 -7.12
CA GLU A 269 19.70 -6.03 -6.81
C GLU A 269 19.05 -7.25 -6.13
N LEU A 270 17.76 -7.17 -5.82
CA LEU A 270 17.03 -8.18 -5.05
C LEU A 270 16.27 -9.20 -5.94
N PRO A 271 16.22 -10.49 -5.58
CA PRO A 271 15.85 -11.56 -6.51
C PRO A 271 14.47 -11.66 -7.16
N THR A 272 13.45 -10.82 -7.04
CA THR A 272 12.10 -10.88 -7.71
C THR A 272 11.24 -12.18 -7.80
N GLY A 273 11.79 -13.39 -7.75
CA GLY A 273 11.08 -14.65 -8.02
C GLY A 273 10.29 -15.21 -6.83
N ARG A 274 9.20 -15.92 -7.12
CA ARG A 274 8.37 -16.58 -6.11
C ARG A 274 9.01 -17.89 -5.66
N ALA A 275 9.42 -17.98 -4.40
CA ALA A 275 9.98 -19.20 -3.84
C ALA A 275 8.86 -20.17 -3.40
N ALA A 276 8.84 -21.38 -3.97
CA ALA A 276 7.94 -22.45 -3.52
C ALA A 276 8.42 -23.11 -2.21
N ARG A 277 9.73 -23.03 -1.94
CA ARG A 277 10.39 -23.57 -0.75
C ARG A 277 11.45 -22.58 -0.28
N LEU A 278 11.72 -22.56 1.03
CA LEU A 278 12.86 -21.82 1.55
C LEU A 278 14.16 -22.46 1.05
N PRO A 279 15.18 -21.66 0.69
CA PRO A 279 16.52 -22.16 0.42
C PRO A 279 17.04 -23.02 1.59
N ALA A 280 17.71 -24.12 1.28
CA ALA A 280 18.23 -25.05 2.30
C ALA A 280 19.11 -24.37 3.36
N GLN A 281 19.87 -23.34 2.95
CA GLN A 281 20.70 -22.56 3.87
C GLN A 281 19.89 -21.77 4.91
N ILE A 282 18.71 -21.25 4.54
CA ILE A 282 17.79 -20.60 5.48
C ILE A 282 17.17 -21.63 6.41
N VAL A 283 16.81 -22.81 5.90
CA VAL A 283 16.22 -23.88 6.71
C VAL A 283 17.21 -24.42 7.74
N LEU A 284 18.47 -24.62 7.35
CA LEU A 284 19.50 -25.25 8.21
C LEU A 284 20.20 -24.26 9.15
N GLY A 285 20.35 -23.00 8.74
CA GLY A 285 21.13 -22.01 9.49
C GLY A 285 20.40 -20.72 9.83
N GLY A 286 19.12 -20.60 9.48
CA GLY A 286 18.33 -19.41 9.73
C GLY A 286 18.66 -18.23 8.80
N LEU A 287 18.00 -17.11 9.09
CA LEU A 287 18.14 -15.82 8.41
C LEU A 287 18.63 -14.75 9.38
N TRP A 288 19.66 -13.99 9.01
CA TRP A 288 20.27 -13.01 9.89
C TRP A 288 20.33 -11.63 9.24
N PHE A 289 19.71 -10.63 9.85
CA PHE A 289 19.85 -9.24 9.44
C PHE A 289 21.14 -8.65 10.04
N VAL A 290 22.03 -8.18 9.18
CA VAL A 290 23.30 -7.56 9.57
C VAL A 290 23.11 -6.05 9.58
N VAL A 291 23.33 -5.44 10.75
CA VAL A 291 23.20 -4.00 11.02
C VAL A 291 24.35 -3.50 11.86
N ASP A 292 24.48 -2.19 12.04
CA ASP A 292 25.51 -1.62 12.91
C ASP A 292 25.24 -1.93 14.39
N ALA A 293 26.31 -2.05 15.18
CA ALA A 293 26.21 -2.45 16.58
C ALA A 293 25.37 -1.46 17.41
N ASP A 294 25.43 -0.19 17.04
CA ASP A 294 24.75 0.97 17.63
C ASP A 294 23.52 1.43 16.83
N ASP A 295 22.96 0.54 15.99
CA ASP A 295 21.79 0.87 15.16
C ASP A 295 20.61 1.39 16.01
N PRO A 296 20.15 2.63 15.81
CA PRO A 296 19.08 3.21 16.62
C PRO A 296 17.72 2.54 16.40
N GLU A 297 17.55 1.75 15.33
CA GLU A 297 16.31 1.03 15.03
C GLU A 297 16.36 -0.44 15.47
N ARG A 298 17.34 -0.84 16.29
CA ARG A 298 17.54 -2.24 16.70
C ARG A 298 16.27 -2.89 17.27
N GLU A 299 15.51 -2.18 18.10
CA GLU A 299 14.25 -2.70 18.67
C GLU A 299 13.21 -3.01 17.58
N ARG A 300 13.02 -2.08 16.65
CA ARG A 300 12.14 -2.26 15.49
C ARG A 300 12.55 -3.49 14.69
N LEU A 301 13.84 -3.63 14.41
CA LEU A 301 14.39 -4.73 13.62
C LEU A 301 14.30 -6.09 14.35
N LEU A 302 14.36 -6.11 15.68
CA LEU A 302 14.05 -7.31 16.47
C LEU A 302 12.57 -7.70 16.32
N GLY A 303 11.67 -6.72 16.27
CA GLY A 303 10.25 -6.94 15.93
C GLY A 303 10.07 -7.58 14.55
N VAL A 304 10.78 -7.08 13.53
CA VAL A 304 10.81 -7.67 12.18
C VAL A 304 11.30 -9.12 12.23
N ALA A 305 12.44 -9.37 12.87
CA ALA A 305 13.03 -10.70 12.97
C ALA A 305 12.09 -11.69 13.67
N THR A 306 11.45 -11.27 14.76
CA THR A 306 10.49 -12.10 15.51
C THR A 306 9.28 -12.47 14.65
N ALA A 307 8.70 -11.49 13.96
CA ALA A 307 7.58 -11.71 13.04
C ALA A 307 7.97 -12.72 11.93
N PHE A 308 9.16 -12.56 11.35
CA PHE A 308 9.65 -13.44 10.30
C PHE A 308 9.93 -14.85 10.80
N ALA A 309 10.53 -15.01 11.99
CA ALA A 309 10.77 -16.31 12.59
C ALA A 309 9.46 -17.09 12.77
N GLY A 310 8.42 -16.45 13.31
CA GLY A 310 7.11 -17.07 13.51
C GLY A 310 6.45 -17.50 12.19
N LEU A 311 6.55 -16.68 11.16
CA LEU A 311 5.94 -16.96 9.84
C LEU A 311 6.69 -18.02 9.03
N LEU A 312 8.02 -17.98 9.07
CA LEU A 312 8.86 -18.87 8.27
C LEU A 312 9.10 -20.21 8.95
N GLY A 313 9.02 -20.27 10.29
CA GLY A 313 9.32 -21.47 11.08
C GLY A 313 10.82 -21.81 11.09
N VAL A 314 11.68 -20.79 11.00
CA VAL A 314 13.14 -20.90 11.06
C VAL A 314 13.69 -19.82 11.99
N ASP A 315 14.93 -19.97 12.44
CA ASP A 315 15.58 -18.94 13.23
C ASP A 315 15.77 -17.67 12.39
N VAL A 316 15.32 -16.54 12.93
CA VAL A 316 15.57 -15.22 12.34
C VAL A 316 16.04 -14.26 13.43
N GLY A 317 17.13 -13.55 13.19
CA GLY A 317 17.72 -12.66 14.20
C GLY A 317 18.55 -11.52 13.65
N LEU A 318 19.08 -10.70 14.55
CA LEU A 318 19.99 -9.60 14.21
C LEU A 318 21.45 -9.96 14.49
N ARG A 319 22.36 -9.39 13.72
CA ARG A 319 23.81 -9.42 13.94
C ARG A 319 24.38 -8.02 13.78
N ALA A 320 25.29 -7.67 14.70
CA ALA A 320 26.09 -6.46 14.58
C ALA A 320 27.21 -6.66 13.55
N THR A 321 27.53 -5.65 12.76
CA THR A 321 28.79 -5.54 12.02
C THR A 321 29.93 -5.42 13.04
N ASP A 322 30.99 -6.21 12.84
CA ASP A 322 32.19 -6.07 13.68
C ASP A 322 32.92 -4.77 13.27
N PRO A 323 33.19 -3.83 14.21
CA PRO A 323 33.84 -2.56 13.89
C PRO A 323 35.28 -2.71 13.37
N SER A 324 35.89 -3.89 13.50
CA SER A 324 37.25 -4.16 13.01
C SER A 324 37.37 -4.24 11.49
N GLY A 325 36.26 -4.28 10.72
CA GLY A 325 36.31 -4.33 9.25
C GLY A 325 36.90 -5.63 8.69
N GLU A 326 37.43 -6.50 9.54
CA GLU A 326 37.56 -7.92 9.28
C GLU A 326 36.13 -8.46 9.20
N SER A 327 35.59 -8.42 8.00
CA SER A 327 34.57 -9.37 7.60
C SER A 327 35.15 -10.73 7.97
N GLY A 328 34.75 -11.26 9.13
CA GLY A 328 34.98 -12.62 9.55
C GLY A 328 34.30 -13.54 8.55
N ALA A 329 34.83 -13.61 7.34
CA ALA A 329 34.85 -14.85 6.62
C ALA A 329 35.49 -15.85 7.58
N ALA A 330 34.69 -16.82 8.06
CA ALA A 330 35.12 -17.93 8.89
C ALA A 330 35.22 -17.72 10.42
N ALA A 331 34.14 -17.26 11.05
CA ALA A 331 33.70 -17.89 12.30
C ALA A 331 32.38 -18.63 12.07
N GLY A 332 32.43 -19.76 11.36
CA GLY A 332 31.59 -20.96 11.55
C GLY A 332 30.06 -20.91 11.65
N PHE A 333 29.36 -19.79 11.40
CA PHE A 333 27.91 -19.77 11.61
C PHE A 333 27.13 -20.23 10.37
N PRO A 334 26.34 -21.31 10.45
CA PRO A 334 25.42 -21.66 9.37
C PRO A 334 24.35 -20.56 9.24
N GLY A 335 23.93 -20.23 8.01
CA GLY A 335 22.77 -19.36 7.75
C GLY A 335 22.93 -18.39 6.57
N THR A 336 21.82 -17.76 6.18
CA THR A 336 21.78 -16.71 5.16
C THR A 336 21.79 -15.34 5.82
N THR A 337 22.64 -14.43 5.36
CA THR A 337 22.75 -13.06 5.90
C THR A 337 22.23 -12.02 4.91
N ILE A 338 21.49 -11.04 5.41
CA ILE A 338 21.06 -9.86 4.64
C ILE A 338 21.60 -8.63 5.35
N ARG A 339 22.50 -7.89 4.70
CA ARG A 339 22.97 -6.60 5.21
C ARG A 339 21.91 -5.54 4.92
N LEU A 340 21.39 -4.92 5.98
CA LEU A 340 20.45 -3.81 5.84
C LEU A 340 21.26 -2.50 5.71
N PRO A 341 20.85 -1.57 4.83
CA PRO A 341 21.38 -0.21 4.81
C PRO A 341 21.24 0.48 6.17
N ALA A 342 22.03 1.52 6.44
CA ALA A 342 22.02 2.27 7.71
C ALA A 342 20.66 2.92 8.05
N ALA A 343 20.46 3.29 9.32
CA ALA A 343 19.22 3.91 9.77
C ALA A 343 18.97 5.25 9.05
N GLY A 344 17.73 5.51 8.67
CA GLY A 344 17.37 6.67 7.85
C GLY A 344 17.71 6.56 6.36
N ASP A 345 18.46 5.54 5.92
CA ASP A 345 18.69 5.31 4.49
C ASP A 345 17.41 4.76 3.84
N ALA A 346 16.95 5.40 2.77
CA ALA A 346 15.72 5.00 2.06
C ALA A 346 15.79 3.56 1.50
N GLY A 347 17.00 3.01 1.30
CA GLY A 347 17.24 1.62 0.93
C GLY A 347 16.86 0.61 2.00
N ARG A 348 16.89 0.98 3.29
CA ARG A 348 16.43 0.11 4.39
C ARG A 348 14.96 -0.21 4.24
N GLU A 349 14.11 0.82 4.12
CA GLU A 349 12.67 0.64 3.93
C GLU A 349 12.35 -0.13 2.65
N ARG A 350 13.06 0.15 1.56
CA ARG A 350 12.90 -0.61 0.31
C ARG A 350 13.21 -2.10 0.50
N THR A 351 14.29 -2.42 1.21
CA THR A 351 14.69 -3.79 1.51
C THR A 351 13.66 -4.49 2.38
N LEU A 352 13.20 -3.84 3.46
CA LEU A 352 12.16 -4.39 4.34
C LEU A 352 10.85 -4.63 3.60
N ARG A 353 10.37 -3.68 2.78
CA ARG A 353 9.17 -3.87 1.94
C ARG A 353 9.28 -5.08 1.05
N TYR A 354 10.42 -5.23 0.36
CA TYR A 354 10.69 -6.38 -0.50
C TYR A 354 10.63 -7.70 0.29
N LEU A 355 11.28 -7.74 1.46
CA LEU A 355 11.30 -8.93 2.30
C LEU A 355 9.92 -9.31 2.81
N VAL A 356 9.12 -8.32 3.24
CA VAL A 356 7.72 -8.54 3.65
C VAL A 356 6.91 -9.13 2.50
N SER A 357 7.01 -8.57 1.29
CA SER A 357 6.35 -9.11 0.10
C SER A 357 6.76 -10.57 -0.17
N ALA A 358 8.05 -10.89 -0.03
CA ALA A 358 8.58 -12.24 -0.26
C ALA A 358 8.07 -13.24 0.79
N VAL A 359 8.13 -12.89 2.08
CA VAL A 359 7.61 -13.72 3.18
C VAL A 359 6.11 -13.95 3.02
N GLU A 360 5.35 -12.89 2.76
CA GLU A 360 3.90 -12.99 2.58
C GLU A 360 3.51 -13.90 1.41
N THR A 361 4.19 -13.74 0.28
CA THR A 361 3.97 -14.58 -0.90
C THR A 361 4.28 -16.05 -0.60
N TYR A 362 5.38 -16.32 0.11
CA TYR A 362 5.77 -17.67 0.51
C TYR A 362 4.74 -18.30 1.46
N VAL A 363 4.37 -17.59 2.52
CA VAL A 363 3.44 -18.07 3.56
C VAL A 363 2.07 -18.40 2.94
N LEU A 364 1.54 -17.52 2.09
CA LEU A 364 0.27 -17.77 1.42
C LEU A 364 0.35 -18.85 0.34
N ALA A 365 1.52 -19.11 -0.26
CA ALA A 365 1.70 -20.18 -1.24
C ALA A 365 1.69 -21.58 -0.59
N ARG A 366 2.15 -21.72 0.66
CA ARG A 366 2.14 -23.00 1.40
C ARG A 366 0.75 -23.56 1.65
N ARG A 367 -0.28 -22.74 1.46
CA ARG A 367 -1.71 -23.05 1.65
C ARG A 367 -2.27 -24.08 0.66
N ALA A 368 -1.46 -24.76 -0.15
CA ALA A 368 -1.91 -25.91 -0.93
C ALA A 368 -1.59 -27.26 -0.22
N PRO A 369 -2.21 -27.62 0.93
CA PRO A 369 -2.22 -29.00 1.36
C PRO A 369 -3.28 -29.73 0.53
N GLY A 370 -2.86 -30.34 -0.58
CA GLY A 370 -3.75 -31.08 -1.47
C GLY A 370 -3.08 -31.74 -2.67
N GLU A 371 -1.91 -31.27 -3.10
CA GLU A 371 -1.08 -32.08 -4.00
C GLU A 371 -0.25 -33.06 -3.14
N PRO A 372 -0.41 -34.39 -3.33
CA PRO A 372 0.54 -35.33 -2.76
C PRO A 372 1.92 -34.90 -3.25
N GLN A 373 2.83 -34.63 -2.31
CA GLN A 373 4.23 -34.45 -2.64
C GLN A 373 4.65 -35.72 -3.35
N GLY A 374 4.78 -35.66 -4.68
CA GLY A 374 5.13 -36.81 -5.49
C GLY A 374 6.35 -37.46 -4.87
N GLU A 375 6.18 -38.69 -4.42
CA GLU A 375 7.29 -39.56 -4.06
C GLU A 375 8.30 -39.48 -5.20
N LEU A 376 9.48 -38.95 -4.90
CA LEU A 376 10.65 -39.12 -5.74
C LEU A 376 10.83 -40.62 -5.88
N LYS A 377 10.31 -41.19 -6.98
CA LYS A 377 10.65 -42.53 -7.42
C LYS A 377 12.16 -42.51 -7.64
N SER A 378 12.87 -43.05 -6.67
CA SER A 378 14.25 -43.46 -6.83
C SER A 378 14.29 -44.44 -7.99
N GLU A 379 14.85 -44.03 -9.13
CA GLU A 379 15.22 -44.97 -10.18
C GLU A 379 16.27 -45.93 -9.61
N PRO A 380 16.06 -47.26 -9.74
CA PRO A 380 17.10 -48.22 -9.41
C PRO A 380 18.22 -48.15 -10.45
N LYS A 381 19.44 -48.32 -9.95
CA LYS A 381 20.72 -48.30 -10.68
C LYS A 381 20.79 -49.23 -11.88
#